data_AF-W2TJV2-F1
#
_entry.id   AF-W2TJV2-F1
#
_cell.length_a   1.000
_cell.length_b   1.000
_cell.length_c   1.000
_cell.angle_alpha   90.00
_cell.angle_beta   90.00
_cell.angle_gamma   90.00
#
_symmetry.space_group_name_H-M   'P 1'
#
loop_
_entity.id
_entity.type
_entity.pdbx_description
1 polymer ?
#
loop_
_entity_poly.entity_id
_entity_poly.type
_entity_poly.pdbx_seq_one_letter_code
_entity_poly.pdbx_strand_id
1 'polypeptide(L)'
;MHPKDDGKMHVKELAVESLRMRKRKLNRYGKPISLNKELGYYEWDRSTISTILREDWWTGEGKVVHPVHMMVTPRVREEARQHFACDILEGAELENQGGDGTALTHWEKRVFENEAMTGTHTQNPVYSRLTLALLEDSGSAEELYWGRKLGCDFVRKSCGEWINNKIEKGELPAPFCNEIKHDGKKSLAVTRCTSQRDSLALCNLVPYRKELPIQFRNFAKIDGVSKDGTKHYGGSVELADFCPYSQEFEWKLPNTTIRRDSRCELEGNNREGEDILEV
;
A
#
# COMPACT_ATOMS: atom_id res chain seq x y z
N MET A 1 -12.59 56.71 14.42
CA MET A 1 -11.31 56.23 14.96
C MET A 1 -11.42 54.71 15.05
N HIS A 2 -10.97 53.99 14.02
CA HIS A 2 -11.02 52.52 13.99
C HIS A 2 -9.80 51.94 14.73
N PRO A 3 -9.98 50.93 15.60
CA PRO A 3 -8.86 50.21 16.18
C PRO A 3 -8.22 49.31 15.11
N LYS A 4 -6.89 49.34 15.04
CA LYS A 4 -6.09 48.51 14.12
C LYS A 4 -5.95 47.09 14.67
N ASP A 5 -6.10 46.14 13.76
CA ASP A 5 -5.94 44.69 13.90
C ASP A 5 -4.47 44.33 14.20
N ASP A 6 -4.08 44.26 15.47
CA ASP A 6 -2.73 43.83 15.89
C ASP A 6 -2.60 42.28 16.07
N GLY A 7 -3.68 41.52 15.82
CA GLY A 7 -3.73 40.08 16.08
C GLY A 7 -3.28 39.15 14.92
N LYS A 8 -3.18 39.64 13.68
CA LYS A 8 -2.90 38.80 12.49
C LYS A 8 -1.43 38.60 12.16
N MET A 9 -0.54 39.45 12.69
CA MET A 9 0.90 39.38 12.40
C MET A 9 1.60 38.30 13.25
N HIS A 10 1.18 38.14 14.51
CA HIS A 10 1.78 37.19 15.46
C HIS A 10 1.58 35.72 15.09
N VAL A 11 0.43 35.36 14.49
CA VAL A 11 0.13 33.96 14.12
C VAL A 11 0.97 33.49 12.93
N LYS A 12 1.27 34.39 11.97
CA LYS A 12 2.16 34.07 10.84
C LYS A 12 3.61 33.91 11.29
N GLU A 13 4.04 34.72 12.26
CA GLU A 13 5.40 34.67 12.80
C GLU A 13 5.63 33.40 13.64
N LEU A 14 4.63 32.97 14.43
CA LEU A 14 4.65 31.70 15.16
C LEU A 14 4.63 30.46 14.24
N ALA A 15 3.96 30.52 13.08
CA ALA A 15 3.99 29.45 12.09
C ALA A 15 5.37 29.33 11.42
N VAL A 16 6.02 30.46 11.11
CA VAL A 16 7.38 30.53 10.56
C VAL A 16 8.42 30.15 11.62
N GLU A 17 8.20 30.45 12.91
CA GLU A 17 9.04 29.99 14.03
C GLU A 17 8.88 28.50 14.32
N SER A 18 7.66 27.95 14.24
CA SER A 18 7.42 26.50 14.35
C SER A 18 8.10 25.73 13.21
N LEU A 19 8.15 26.30 11.99
CA LEU A 19 8.93 25.78 10.87
C LEU A 19 10.46 25.92 11.08
N ARG A 20 10.92 26.92 11.84
CA ARG A 20 12.34 27.12 12.21
C ARG A 20 12.82 26.21 13.37
N MET A 21 11.92 25.69 14.21
CA MET A 21 12.27 24.96 15.44
C MET A 21 12.52 23.44 15.30
N ARG A 22 12.76 22.92 14.09
CA ARG A 22 13.34 21.57 13.92
C ARG A 22 14.48 21.59 12.90
N LYS A 23 15.57 22.30 13.22
CA LYS A 23 16.81 22.20 12.45
C LYS A 23 17.31 20.74 12.53
N ARG A 24 17.22 20.01 11.42
CA ARG A 24 17.87 18.70 11.25
C ARG A 24 19.35 18.85 11.67
N LYS A 25 19.87 17.93 12.47
CA LYS A 25 21.30 17.92 12.85
C LYS A 25 22.13 17.54 11.63
N LEU A 26 22.60 18.55 10.90
CA LEU A 26 23.39 18.39 9.68
C LEU A 26 24.85 18.77 9.93
N ASN A 27 25.77 18.09 9.25
CA ASN A 27 27.18 18.45 9.22
C ASN A 27 27.42 19.67 8.32
N ARG A 28 28.67 20.14 8.25
CA ARG A 28 29.08 21.30 7.43
C ARG A 28 28.81 21.17 5.93
N TYR A 29 28.48 19.97 5.45
CA TYR A 29 28.16 19.65 4.06
C TYR A 29 26.65 19.46 3.82
N GLY A 30 25.81 19.78 4.80
CA GLY A 30 24.36 19.62 4.69
C GLY A 30 23.87 18.17 4.75
N LYS A 31 24.72 17.21 5.15
CA LYS A 31 24.35 15.79 5.30
C LYS A 31 24.01 15.47 6.76
N PRO A 32 23.21 14.44 7.07
CA PRO A 32 23.00 14.01 8.45
C PRO A 32 24.34 13.75 9.16
N ILE A 33 24.41 14.04 10.46
CA ILE A 33 25.66 13.89 11.22
C ILE A 33 25.99 12.41 11.49
N SER A 34 24.98 11.56 11.60
CA SER A 34 25.17 10.13 11.88
C SER A 34 25.30 9.35 10.57
N LEU A 35 26.48 8.80 10.32
CA LEU A 35 26.76 7.89 9.22
C LEU A 35 26.94 6.48 9.80
N ASN A 36 26.08 5.55 9.39
CA ASN A 36 26.27 4.14 9.69
C ASN A 36 27.39 3.61 8.77
N LYS A 37 28.58 3.40 9.35
CA LYS A 37 29.78 2.98 8.60
C LYS A 37 29.72 1.53 8.12
N GLU A 38 28.90 0.69 8.75
CA GLU A 38 28.75 -0.72 8.39
C GLU A 38 27.85 -0.87 7.16
N LEU A 39 26.79 -0.05 7.08
CA LEU A 39 25.81 -0.10 6.01
C LEU A 39 26.01 0.96 4.92
N GLY A 40 26.95 1.89 5.12
CA GLY A 40 27.33 2.90 4.13
C GLY A 40 26.32 4.04 3.91
N TYR A 41 25.28 4.14 4.75
CA TYR A 41 24.24 5.17 4.65
C TYR A 41 24.12 6.04 5.91
N TYR A 42 23.52 7.22 5.75
CA TYR A 42 23.26 8.13 6.86
C TYR A 42 22.05 7.67 7.67
N GLU A 43 22.17 7.64 9.00
CA GLU A 43 21.01 7.39 9.85
C GLU A 43 20.03 8.55 9.73
N TRP A 44 18.76 8.21 9.58
CA TRP A 44 17.68 9.18 9.56
C TRP A 44 17.41 9.73 10.95
N ASP A 45 16.91 10.96 11.00
CA ASP A 45 16.38 11.53 12.23
C ASP A 45 15.02 10.91 12.55
N ARG A 46 14.67 10.79 13.84
CA ARG A 46 13.35 10.28 14.28
C ARG A 46 12.18 11.17 13.81
N SER A 47 12.44 12.42 13.43
CA SER A 47 11.48 13.31 12.79
C SER A 47 11.27 13.03 11.30
N THR A 48 12.07 12.13 10.71
CA THR A 48 12.00 11.72 9.32
C THR A 48 11.41 10.31 9.23
N ILE A 49 12.10 9.28 9.75
CA ILE A 49 11.58 7.91 9.82
C ILE A 49 11.47 7.50 11.29
N SER A 50 10.34 6.92 11.66
CA SER A 50 10.11 6.34 12.98
C SER A 50 9.61 4.91 12.84
N THR A 51 10.06 4.03 13.72
CA THR A 51 9.50 2.67 13.82
C THR A 51 8.41 2.67 14.86
N ILE A 52 7.21 2.23 14.47
CA ILE A 52 6.07 2.07 15.35
C ILE A 52 5.83 0.58 15.57
N LEU A 53 5.68 0.15 16.82
CA LEU A 53 5.33 -1.23 17.14
C LEU A 53 3.80 -1.37 17.16
N ARG A 54 3.27 -2.25 16.32
CA ARG A 54 1.88 -2.72 16.41
C ARG A 54 1.88 -3.94 17.32
N GLU A 55 1.44 -3.76 18.57
CA GLU A 55 1.46 -4.81 19.61
C GLU A 55 0.43 -5.92 19.36
N ASP A 56 -0.59 -5.65 18.55
CA ASP A 56 -1.76 -6.50 18.39
C ASP A 56 -2.00 -6.93 16.93
N TRP A 57 -0.93 -7.05 16.14
CA TRP A 57 -0.96 -7.43 14.73
C TRP A 57 -1.55 -8.83 14.54
N TRP A 58 -2.73 -8.91 13.94
CA TRP A 58 -3.46 -10.17 13.79
C TRP A 58 -2.83 -11.06 12.70
N THR A 59 -2.75 -12.35 13.00
CA THR A 59 -2.41 -13.42 12.05
C THR A 59 -3.44 -14.55 12.21
N GLY A 60 -3.48 -15.46 11.25
CA GLY A 60 -4.35 -16.64 11.30
C GLY A 60 -4.13 -17.57 12.50
N GLU A 61 -3.02 -17.40 13.23
CA GLU A 61 -2.63 -18.19 14.40
C GLU A 61 -2.62 -17.40 15.71
N GLY A 62 -2.88 -16.10 15.67
CA GLY A 62 -2.88 -15.24 16.85
C GLY A 62 -2.25 -13.87 16.59
N LYS A 63 -2.22 -13.03 17.64
CA LYS A 63 -1.62 -11.70 17.56
C LYS A 63 -0.12 -11.76 17.82
N VAL A 64 0.64 -10.96 17.07
CA VAL A 64 2.09 -10.81 17.20
C VAL A 64 2.47 -9.34 17.28
N VAL A 65 3.68 -9.05 17.74
CA VAL A 65 4.26 -7.70 17.64
C VAL A 65 4.83 -7.53 16.24
N HIS A 66 4.42 -6.47 15.55
CA HIS A 66 4.87 -6.17 14.20
C HIS A 66 5.49 -4.75 14.12
N PRO A 67 6.78 -4.62 13.79
CA PRO A 67 7.42 -3.31 13.60
C PRO A 67 7.05 -2.72 12.24
N VAL A 68 6.61 -1.47 12.24
CA VAL A 68 6.21 -0.72 11.05
C VAL A 68 7.09 0.51 10.91
N HIS A 69 7.78 0.65 9.78
CA HIS A 69 8.62 1.81 9.50
C HIS A 69 7.79 2.89 8.82
N MET A 70 7.79 4.10 9.38
CA MET A 70 6.92 5.19 8.94
C MET A 70 7.74 6.41 8.53
N MET A 71 7.45 6.98 7.36
CA MET A 71 7.82 8.34 7.01
C MET A 71 6.88 9.32 7.73
N VAL A 72 7.41 10.04 8.71
CA VAL A 72 6.64 10.87 9.66
C VAL A 72 6.79 12.37 9.42
N THR A 73 7.29 12.78 8.26
CA THR A 73 7.39 14.20 7.91
C THR A 73 6.00 14.85 7.87
N PRO A 74 5.86 16.14 8.22
CA PRO A 74 4.54 16.76 8.38
C PRO A 74 3.62 16.64 7.15
N ARG A 75 4.16 16.89 5.94
CA ARG A 75 3.38 16.82 4.69
C ARG A 75 2.96 15.39 4.35
N VAL A 76 3.88 14.43 4.44
CA VAL A 76 3.57 13.01 4.16
C VAL A 76 2.52 12.50 5.14
N ARG A 77 2.65 12.83 6.43
CA ARG A 77 1.66 12.44 7.44
C ARG A 77 0.29 13.06 7.17
N GLU A 78 0.24 14.33 6.79
CA GLU A 78 -1.02 14.99 6.45
C GLU A 78 -1.72 14.33 5.26
N GLU A 79 -0.99 14.10 4.17
CA GLU A 79 -1.55 13.47 2.97
C GLU A 79 -1.93 12.01 3.21
N ALA A 80 -1.16 11.25 3.99
CA ALA A 80 -1.53 9.89 4.39
C ALA A 80 -2.82 9.86 5.21
N ARG A 81 -3.00 10.77 6.17
CA ARG A 81 -4.24 10.89 6.97
C ARG A 81 -5.44 11.20 6.10
N GLN A 82 -5.28 12.14 5.15
CA GLN A 82 -6.34 12.51 4.21
C GLN A 82 -6.69 11.36 3.27
N HIS A 83 -5.68 10.67 2.73
CA HIS A 83 -5.85 9.54 1.82
C HIS A 83 -6.65 8.42 2.46
N PHE A 84 -6.23 7.94 3.64
CA PHE A 84 -6.91 6.83 4.33
C PHE A 84 -8.14 7.25 5.14
N ALA A 85 -8.39 8.55 5.33
CA ALA A 85 -9.36 9.08 6.31
C ALA A 85 -9.10 8.55 7.73
N CYS A 86 -7.86 8.69 8.21
CA CYS A 86 -7.44 8.23 9.54
C CYS A 86 -6.61 9.31 10.27
N ASP A 87 -7.26 10.13 11.10
CA ASP A 87 -6.62 11.29 11.76
C ASP A 87 -5.50 10.93 12.74
N ILE A 88 -5.50 9.70 13.27
CA ILE A 88 -4.49 9.22 14.21
C ILE A 88 -3.28 8.58 13.54
N LEU A 89 -3.23 8.51 12.20
CA LEU A 89 -2.13 7.88 11.48
C LEU A 89 -0.81 8.63 11.70
N GLU A 90 0.28 7.91 11.96
CA GLU A 90 1.56 8.48 12.36
C GLU A 90 2.37 9.05 11.18
N GLY A 91 2.14 8.53 9.97
CA GLY A 91 2.92 8.80 8.78
C GLY A 91 2.49 7.89 7.63
N ALA A 92 3.34 7.76 6.62
CA ALA A 92 3.17 6.80 5.55
C ALA A 92 4.12 5.63 5.72
N GLU A 93 3.62 4.42 5.52
CA GLU A 93 4.39 3.20 5.75
C GLU A 93 5.43 2.97 4.65
N LEU A 94 6.63 2.58 5.07
CA LEU A 94 7.75 2.23 4.22
C LEU A 94 7.91 0.72 4.17
N GLU A 95 8.27 0.24 2.99
CA GLU A 95 8.53 -1.15 2.69
C GLU A 95 9.54 -1.77 3.68
N ASN A 96 9.25 -2.99 4.15
CA ASN A 96 10.10 -3.73 5.09
C ASN A 96 10.69 -5.02 4.48
N GLN A 97 10.34 -5.35 3.23
CA GLN A 97 10.83 -6.51 2.48
C GLN A 97 11.70 -6.07 1.26
N GLY A 98 12.19 -7.04 0.48
CA GLY A 98 12.95 -6.78 -0.76
C GLY A 98 14.45 -6.46 -0.60
N GLY A 99 14.95 -6.38 0.65
CA GLY A 99 16.38 -6.15 0.95
C GLY A 99 16.80 -4.67 0.82
N ASP A 100 18.10 -4.39 0.91
CA ASP A 100 18.64 -3.02 1.05
C ASP A 100 18.26 -2.05 -0.09
N GLY A 101 17.97 -2.58 -1.28
CA GLY A 101 17.53 -1.77 -2.43
C GLY A 101 16.06 -1.35 -2.38
N THR A 102 15.26 -1.99 -1.52
CA THR A 102 13.80 -1.89 -1.52
C THR A 102 13.26 -1.45 -0.17
N ALA A 103 13.68 -2.12 0.90
CA ALA A 103 13.28 -1.80 2.26
C ALA A 103 13.69 -0.37 2.62
N LEU A 104 12.79 0.37 3.28
CA LEU A 104 12.95 1.76 3.73
C LEU A 104 13.09 2.82 2.63
N THR A 105 13.20 2.42 1.35
CA THR A 105 13.34 3.34 0.20
C THR A 105 12.09 3.44 -0.65
N HIS A 106 11.15 2.51 -0.47
CA HIS A 106 9.87 2.45 -1.18
C HIS A 106 8.69 2.53 -0.21
N TRP A 107 7.52 2.89 -0.74
CA TRP A 107 6.27 2.78 0.01
C TRP A 107 5.86 1.33 0.19
N GLU A 108 5.27 1.04 1.35
CA GLU A 108 4.72 -0.28 1.67
C GLU A 108 3.63 -0.68 0.68
N LYS A 109 3.86 -1.78 -0.04
CA LYS A 109 2.97 -2.18 -1.12
C LYS A 109 1.61 -2.67 -0.61
N ARG A 110 1.51 -3.21 0.60
CA ARG A 110 0.21 -3.61 1.19
C ARG A 110 -0.79 -2.46 1.22
N VAL A 111 -0.34 -1.26 1.61
CA VAL A 111 -1.24 -0.11 1.82
C VAL A 111 -1.25 0.90 0.69
N PHE A 112 -0.30 0.82 -0.26
CA PHE A 112 -0.20 1.74 -1.40
C PHE A 112 -0.23 1.07 -2.79
N GLU A 113 -0.12 -0.26 -2.88
CA GLU A 113 -0.26 -1.09 -4.09
C GLU A 113 0.33 -0.51 -5.38
N ASN A 114 -0.48 0.14 -6.23
CA ASN A 114 -0.06 0.71 -7.52
C ASN A 114 0.51 2.12 -7.41
N GLU A 115 0.86 2.61 -6.23
CA GLU A 115 1.68 3.82 -6.12
C GLU A 115 3.04 3.61 -6.78
N ALA A 116 3.46 4.58 -7.60
CA ALA A 116 4.63 4.49 -8.47
C ALA A 116 5.95 4.24 -7.72
N MET A 117 6.04 4.58 -6.44
CA MET A 117 7.21 4.43 -5.58
C MET A 117 7.12 3.20 -4.65
N THR A 118 6.24 2.23 -4.93
CA THR A 118 6.28 0.90 -4.28
C THR A 118 7.42 0.03 -4.83
N GLY A 119 7.90 -0.93 -4.04
CA GLY A 119 9.12 -1.71 -4.34
C GLY A 119 9.04 -2.67 -5.53
N THR A 120 7.86 -2.85 -6.12
CA THR A 120 7.69 -3.57 -7.38
C THR A 120 6.57 -2.92 -8.20
N HIS A 121 6.82 -2.80 -9.50
CA HIS A 121 5.82 -2.29 -10.42
C HIS A 121 4.61 -3.23 -10.48
N THR A 122 3.44 -2.63 -10.38
CA THR A 122 2.16 -3.23 -10.79
C THR A 122 1.55 -2.39 -11.90
N GLN A 123 0.47 -2.90 -12.46
CA GLN A 123 -0.28 -2.26 -13.53
C GLN A 123 -0.75 -0.87 -13.08
N ASN A 124 -0.72 0.10 -13.99
CA ASN A 124 -1.19 1.47 -13.77
C ASN A 124 -0.51 2.17 -12.57
N PRO A 125 0.81 2.40 -12.64
CA PRO A 125 1.52 3.12 -11.59
C PRO A 125 0.99 4.55 -11.46
N VAL A 126 0.68 4.97 -10.23
CA VAL A 126 0.10 6.28 -9.90
C VAL A 126 1.13 7.13 -9.17
N TYR A 127 1.45 8.31 -9.69
CA TYR A 127 2.20 9.33 -8.95
C TYR A 127 1.25 10.12 -8.06
N SER A 128 1.05 9.60 -6.85
CA SER A 128 0.02 10.12 -5.94
C SER A 128 0.46 11.40 -5.24
N ARG A 129 -0.51 12.07 -4.58
CA ARG A 129 -0.22 13.19 -3.67
C ARG A 129 0.78 12.81 -2.58
N LEU A 130 0.86 11.54 -2.20
CA LEU A 130 1.79 11.05 -1.19
C LEU A 130 3.25 11.19 -1.65
N THR A 131 3.56 10.74 -2.87
CA THR A 131 4.90 10.88 -3.45
C THR A 131 5.25 12.34 -3.68
N LEU A 132 4.30 13.16 -4.15
CA LEU A 132 4.55 14.60 -4.28
C LEU A 132 4.78 15.28 -2.92
N ALA A 133 4.09 14.83 -1.86
CA ALA A 133 4.32 15.31 -0.50
C ALA A 133 5.73 15.01 0.00
N LEU A 134 6.28 13.85 -0.37
CA LEU A 134 7.66 13.48 -0.07
C LEU A 134 8.67 14.33 -0.86
N LEU A 135 8.41 14.57 -2.14
CA LEU A 135 9.28 15.35 -3.03
C LEU A 135 9.15 16.87 -2.82
N GLU A 136 8.26 17.30 -1.92
CA GLU A 136 7.91 18.70 -1.64
C GLU A 136 7.41 19.49 -2.87
N ASP A 137 7.03 18.80 -3.95
CA ASP A 137 6.59 19.37 -5.22
C ASP A 137 5.09 19.70 -5.20
N SER A 138 4.70 20.75 -5.92
CA SER A 138 3.33 21.25 -6.07
C SER A 138 2.74 20.96 -7.46
N GLY A 139 3.14 19.85 -8.07
CA GLY A 139 2.65 19.40 -9.38
C GLY A 139 1.26 18.75 -9.36
N SER A 140 0.76 18.39 -10.53
CA SER A 140 -0.51 17.65 -10.69
C SER A 140 -0.33 16.22 -10.21
N ALA A 141 -0.96 15.89 -9.07
CA ALA A 141 -0.99 14.54 -8.55
C ALA A 141 -2.08 13.71 -9.21
N GLU A 142 -1.80 12.45 -9.45
CA GLU A 142 -2.81 11.46 -9.81
C GLU A 142 -3.57 10.97 -8.57
N GLU A 143 -4.80 10.51 -8.77
CA GLU A 143 -5.64 10.02 -7.69
C GLU A 143 -5.35 8.54 -7.43
N LEU A 144 -4.74 8.24 -6.28
CA LEU A 144 -4.59 6.86 -5.81
C LEU A 144 -5.93 6.40 -5.23
N TYR A 145 -6.52 5.36 -5.80
CA TYR A 145 -7.77 4.79 -5.31
C TYR A 145 -7.55 3.71 -4.24
N TRP A 146 -6.44 2.98 -4.34
CA TRP A 146 -6.10 1.94 -3.38
C TRP A 146 -6.02 2.50 -1.96
N GLY A 147 -6.77 1.89 -1.02
CA GLY A 147 -6.78 2.31 0.39
C GLY A 147 -7.56 3.59 0.69
N ARG A 148 -8.02 4.33 -0.33
CA ARG A 148 -8.62 5.64 -0.14
C ARG A 148 -9.88 5.58 0.72
N LYS A 149 -9.90 6.35 1.81
CA LYS A 149 -10.99 6.45 2.79
C LYS A 149 -11.40 5.12 3.43
N LEU A 150 -10.54 4.10 3.43
CA LEU A 150 -10.83 2.81 4.06
C LEU A 150 -10.63 2.82 5.59
N GLY A 151 -10.15 3.93 6.15
CA GLY A 151 -10.08 4.19 7.58
C GLY A 151 -8.86 3.57 8.25
N CYS A 152 -8.79 3.80 9.56
CA CYS A 152 -7.65 3.37 10.38
C CYS A 152 -7.47 1.86 10.45
N ASP A 153 -8.56 1.09 10.39
CA ASP A 153 -8.49 -0.38 10.43
C ASP A 153 -7.77 -0.95 9.21
N PHE A 154 -7.91 -0.32 8.03
CA PHE A 154 -7.22 -0.78 6.82
C PHE A 154 -5.70 -0.55 6.90
N VAL A 155 -5.28 0.66 7.27
CA VAL A 155 -3.88 1.07 7.17
C VAL A 155 -3.05 0.66 8.40
N ARG A 156 -3.63 0.58 9.59
CA ARG A 156 -2.87 0.33 10.84
C ARG A 156 -2.80 -1.14 11.25
N LYS A 157 -3.66 -2.00 10.69
CA LYS A 157 -3.77 -3.42 11.05
C LYS A 157 -3.32 -4.30 9.89
N SER A 158 -3.19 -5.60 10.15
CA SER A 158 -2.86 -6.57 9.12
C SER A 158 -3.98 -6.68 8.10
N CYS A 159 -3.64 -6.97 6.85
CA CYS A 159 -4.64 -7.31 5.85
C CYS A 159 -5.41 -8.58 6.25
N GLY A 160 -4.77 -9.50 6.99
CA GLY A 160 -5.45 -10.66 7.57
C GLY A 160 -6.61 -10.26 8.48
N GLU A 161 -6.42 -9.29 9.36
CA GLU A 161 -7.51 -8.78 10.22
C GLU A 161 -8.63 -8.16 9.38
N TRP A 162 -8.27 -7.35 8.37
CA TRP A 162 -9.22 -6.75 7.45
C TRP A 162 -10.06 -7.81 6.74
N ILE A 163 -9.39 -8.80 6.13
CA ILE A 163 -10.03 -9.90 5.40
C ILE A 163 -10.95 -10.68 6.35
N ASN A 164 -10.47 -11.07 7.52
CA ASN A 164 -11.24 -11.83 8.50
C ASN A 164 -12.51 -11.06 8.93
N ASN A 165 -12.36 -9.79 9.31
CA ASN A 165 -13.46 -8.96 9.77
C ASN A 165 -14.52 -8.73 8.68
N LYS A 166 -14.11 -8.60 7.41
CA LYS A 166 -15.02 -8.45 6.28
C LYS A 166 -15.80 -9.73 6.01
N ILE A 167 -15.11 -10.87 5.99
CA ILE A 167 -15.74 -12.19 5.79
C ILE A 167 -16.73 -12.51 6.91
N GLU A 168 -16.38 -12.24 8.18
CA GLU A 168 -17.28 -12.47 9.33
C GLU A 168 -18.56 -11.63 9.24
N LYS A 169 -18.50 -10.46 8.60
CA LYS A 169 -19.67 -9.60 8.34
C LYS A 169 -20.45 -9.97 7.07
N GLY A 170 -19.99 -10.97 6.31
CA GLY A 170 -20.57 -11.33 5.02
C GLY A 170 -20.29 -10.30 3.91
N GLU A 171 -19.26 -9.47 4.08
CA GLU A 171 -18.83 -8.45 3.12
C GLU A 171 -17.68 -8.96 2.25
N LEU A 172 -17.54 -8.40 1.04
CA LEU A 172 -16.34 -8.63 0.22
C LEU A 172 -15.12 -8.01 0.92
N PRO A 173 -13.99 -8.72 1.03
CA PRO A 173 -12.78 -8.22 1.69
C PRO A 173 -11.98 -7.20 0.85
N ALA A 174 -12.61 -6.60 -0.16
CA ALA A 174 -11.99 -5.64 -1.06
C ALA A 174 -11.29 -4.50 -0.29
N PRO A 175 -10.12 -4.02 -0.74
CA PRO A 175 -9.47 -4.37 -2.02
C PRO A 175 -8.67 -5.69 -1.98
N PHE A 176 -8.54 -6.29 -0.81
CA PHE A 176 -7.99 -7.64 -0.66
C PHE A 176 -8.99 -8.72 -1.12
N CYS A 177 -8.55 -9.97 -1.18
CA CYS A 177 -9.36 -11.09 -1.65
C CYS A 177 -9.02 -12.40 -0.93
N ASN A 178 -9.85 -13.43 -1.06
CA ASN A 178 -9.66 -14.72 -0.37
C ASN A 178 -9.89 -15.93 -1.28
N GLU A 179 -9.89 -15.72 -2.60
CA GLU A 179 -10.14 -16.78 -3.60
C GLU A 179 -8.85 -17.34 -4.16
N ILE A 180 -8.70 -18.65 -4.08
CA ILE A 180 -7.50 -19.33 -4.55
C ILE A 180 -7.40 -19.21 -6.08
N LYS A 181 -6.30 -18.63 -6.58
CA LYS A 181 -6.02 -18.49 -8.01
C LYS A 181 -5.80 -19.84 -8.70
N HIS A 182 -5.06 -20.73 -8.05
CA HIS A 182 -4.77 -22.09 -8.52
C HIS A 182 -4.33 -22.99 -7.36
N ASP A 183 -4.52 -24.29 -7.50
CA ASP A 183 -4.04 -25.30 -6.53
C ASP A 183 -2.61 -25.81 -6.85
N GLY A 184 -1.95 -25.22 -7.84
CA GLY A 184 -0.64 -25.63 -8.35
C GLY A 184 -0.69 -26.69 -9.46
N LYS A 185 -1.89 -27.18 -9.81
CA LYS A 185 -2.13 -28.08 -10.94
C LYS A 185 -3.11 -27.50 -11.94
N LYS A 186 -4.15 -26.81 -11.47
CA LYS A 186 -5.23 -26.24 -12.28
C LYS A 186 -5.52 -24.80 -11.86
N SER A 187 -5.88 -23.97 -12.84
CA SER A 187 -6.44 -22.65 -12.58
C SER A 187 -7.83 -22.77 -11.92
N LEU A 188 -8.02 -22.03 -10.84
CA LEU A 188 -9.28 -21.84 -10.12
C LEU A 188 -9.70 -20.36 -10.14
N ALA A 189 -8.97 -19.54 -10.90
CA ALA A 189 -9.09 -18.10 -10.90
C ALA A 189 -10.48 -17.66 -11.37
N VAL A 190 -11.14 -16.84 -10.54
CA VAL A 190 -12.41 -16.18 -10.87
C VAL A 190 -12.12 -14.73 -11.19
N THR A 191 -12.64 -14.26 -12.33
CA THR A 191 -12.49 -12.88 -12.77
C THR A 191 -13.59 -12.00 -12.21
N ARG A 192 -13.20 -10.84 -11.69
CA ARG A 192 -14.11 -9.80 -11.21
C ARG A 192 -13.71 -8.44 -11.76
N CYS A 193 -14.65 -7.49 -11.79
CA CYS A 193 -14.30 -6.11 -12.05
C CYS A 193 -13.49 -5.53 -10.87
N THR A 194 -12.55 -4.65 -11.18
CA THR A 194 -11.92 -3.75 -10.19
C THR A 194 -12.97 -2.88 -9.51
N SER A 195 -12.62 -2.27 -8.37
CA SER A 195 -13.52 -1.34 -7.67
C SER A 195 -13.94 -0.14 -8.53
N GLN A 196 -13.06 0.29 -9.44
CA GLN A 196 -13.31 1.36 -10.39
C GLN A 196 -14.12 0.91 -11.61
N ARG A 197 -14.30 -0.40 -11.81
CA ARG A 197 -14.95 -1.01 -12.98
C ARG A 197 -14.30 -0.63 -14.31
N ASP A 198 -13.01 -0.31 -14.27
CA ASP A 198 -12.17 0.04 -15.40
C ASP A 198 -11.37 -1.16 -15.92
N SER A 199 -11.29 -2.26 -15.16
CA SER A 199 -10.53 -3.45 -15.54
C SER A 199 -11.14 -4.74 -14.98
N LEU A 200 -10.73 -5.88 -15.57
CA LEU A 200 -10.92 -7.20 -14.98
C LEU A 200 -9.71 -7.61 -14.13
N ALA A 201 -9.96 -8.21 -12.96
CA ALA A 201 -8.94 -8.61 -12.01
C ALA A 201 -9.17 -10.04 -11.52
N LEU A 202 -8.08 -10.68 -11.09
CA LEU A 202 -8.05 -12.00 -10.46
C LEU A 202 -7.50 -11.86 -9.05
N CYS A 203 -8.02 -12.64 -8.09
CA CYS A 203 -7.37 -12.74 -6.80
C CYS A 203 -5.99 -13.38 -6.96
N ASN A 204 -4.94 -12.76 -6.44
CA ASN A 204 -3.57 -13.26 -6.54
C ASN A 204 -3.16 -14.20 -5.38
N LEU A 205 -4.12 -14.84 -4.72
CA LEU A 205 -3.88 -15.82 -3.65
C LEU A 205 -3.37 -17.14 -4.22
N VAL A 206 -2.19 -17.58 -3.79
CA VAL A 206 -1.51 -18.77 -4.30
C VAL A 206 -0.95 -19.64 -3.16
N PRO A 207 -0.76 -20.95 -3.40
CA PRO A 207 -0.05 -21.84 -2.48
C PRO A 207 1.48 -21.70 -2.60
N TYR A 208 2.16 -21.75 -1.46
CA TYR A 208 3.60 -21.77 -1.29
C TYR A 208 4.08 -23.14 -0.81
N ARG A 209 5.29 -23.53 -1.24
CA ARG A 209 5.90 -24.80 -0.78
C ARG A 209 6.37 -24.75 0.67
N LYS A 210 6.86 -23.60 1.10
CA LYS A 210 7.30 -23.34 2.48
C LYS A 210 6.17 -22.64 3.23
N GLU A 211 6.16 -22.81 4.54
CA GLU A 211 5.29 -22.00 5.40
C GLU A 211 5.70 -20.53 5.28
N LEU A 212 4.70 -19.64 5.26
CA LEU A 212 4.95 -18.21 5.32
C LEU A 212 5.46 -17.82 6.72
N PRO A 213 6.24 -16.74 6.85
CA PRO A 213 6.57 -16.17 8.16
C PRO A 213 5.30 -15.84 8.96
N ILE A 214 5.33 -16.03 10.28
CA ILE A 214 4.14 -15.92 11.15
C ILE A 214 3.39 -14.59 10.97
N GLN A 215 4.12 -13.48 10.85
CA GLN A 215 3.56 -12.14 10.68
C GLN A 215 2.79 -11.93 9.37
N PHE A 216 2.97 -12.81 8.38
CA PHE A 216 2.35 -12.75 7.05
C PHE A 216 1.36 -13.90 6.81
N ARG A 217 1.02 -14.68 7.84
CA ARG A 217 0.00 -15.73 7.76
C ARG A 217 -1.38 -15.10 7.87
N ASN A 218 -1.89 -14.59 6.75
CA ASN A 218 -3.07 -13.73 6.70
C ASN A 218 -4.42 -14.44 6.82
N PHE A 219 -4.46 -15.76 7.04
CA PHE A 219 -5.70 -16.55 7.03
C PHE A 219 -5.80 -17.53 8.19
N ALA A 220 -6.86 -17.41 8.99
CA ALA A 220 -7.27 -18.44 9.96
C ALA A 220 -8.01 -19.61 9.27
N LYS A 221 -8.71 -19.33 8.17
CA LYS A 221 -9.44 -20.30 7.36
C LYS A 221 -9.46 -19.87 5.90
N ILE A 222 -9.31 -20.83 4.99
CA ILE A 222 -9.56 -20.69 3.57
C ILE A 222 -10.46 -21.85 3.14
N ASP A 223 -11.51 -21.59 2.38
CA ASP A 223 -12.42 -22.65 1.95
C ASP A 223 -11.70 -23.66 1.05
N GLY A 224 -11.90 -24.95 1.34
CA GLY A 224 -11.22 -26.04 0.64
C GLY A 224 -9.77 -26.31 1.09
N VAL A 225 -9.24 -25.57 2.07
CA VAL A 225 -7.90 -25.77 2.62
C VAL A 225 -7.99 -26.22 4.09
N SER A 226 -7.15 -27.17 4.48
CA SER A 226 -7.07 -27.59 5.89
C SER A 226 -6.54 -26.47 6.79
N LYS A 227 -6.87 -26.49 8.08
CA LYS A 227 -6.39 -25.47 9.03
C LYS A 227 -4.86 -25.35 9.07
N ASP A 228 -4.15 -26.47 9.04
CA ASP A 228 -2.68 -26.46 8.96
C ASP A 228 -2.19 -26.00 7.58
N GLY A 229 -2.96 -26.22 6.51
CA GLY A 229 -2.60 -25.80 5.17
C GLY A 229 -2.60 -24.28 4.97
N THR A 230 -3.39 -23.51 5.73
CA THR A 230 -3.52 -22.06 5.52
C THR A 230 -2.21 -21.29 5.70
N LYS A 231 -1.27 -21.81 6.51
CA LYS A 231 0.08 -21.23 6.70
C LYS A 231 0.93 -21.23 5.43
N HIS A 232 0.51 -21.95 4.39
CA HIS A 232 1.15 -22.02 3.07
C HIS A 232 0.47 -21.13 2.02
N TYR A 233 -0.54 -20.34 2.38
CA TYR A 233 -1.27 -19.53 1.41
C TYR A 233 -1.08 -18.04 1.67
N GLY A 234 -0.80 -17.29 0.60
CA GLY A 234 -0.65 -15.84 0.62
C GLY A 234 -0.79 -15.24 -0.78
N GLY A 235 -0.82 -13.92 -0.85
CA GLY A 235 -0.75 -13.18 -2.12
C GLY A 235 0.59 -13.41 -2.81
N SER A 236 0.58 -13.53 -4.14
CA SER A 236 1.77 -13.84 -4.94
C SER A 236 2.81 -12.71 -4.99
N VAL A 237 2.49 -11.53 -4.45
CA VAL A 237 3.39 -10.38 -4.37
C VAL A 237 3.92 -10.29 -2.95
N GLU A 238 5.17 -10.73 -2.75
CA GLU A 238 5.75 -10.85 -1.42
C GLU A 238 5.82 -9.50 -0.69
N LEU A 239 6.17 -8.42 -1.40
CA LEU A 239 6.26 -7.05 -0.88
C LEU A 239 4.92 -6.47 -0.38
N ALA A 240 3.80 -7.11 -0.68
CA ALA A 240 2.50 -6.69 -0.16
C ALA A 240 2.18 -7.43 1.15
N ASP A 241 3.16 -7.74 2.00
CA ASP A 241 3.02 -8.56 3.22
C ASP A 241 2.33 -9.93 2.98
N PHE A 242 2.51 -10.50 1.78
CA PHE A 242 1.75 -11.67 1.30
C PHE A 242 0.22 -11.51 1.41
N CYS A 243 -0.28 -10.27 1.39
CA CYS A 243 -1.70 -9.97 1.35
C CYS A 243 -2.23 -10.23 -0.06
N PRO A 244 -3.20 -11.14 -0.23
CA PRO A 244 -3.81 -11.32 -1.53
C PRO A 244 -4.79 -10.19 -1.86
N TYR A 245 -4.74 -9.72 -3.09
CA TYR A 245 -5.59 -8.67 -3.62
C TYR A 245 -6.05 -8.94 -5.04
N SER A 246 -7.10 -8.24 -5.45
CA SER A 246 -7.58 -8.26 -6.82
C SER A 246 -6.57 -7.59 -7.73
N GLN A 247 -5.84 -8.39 -8.51
CA GLN A 247 -4.78 -7.95 -9.39
C GLN A 247 -5.23 -8.01 -10.86
N GLU A 248 -5.03 -6.91 -11.58
CA GLU A 248 -5.18 -6.83 -13.03
C GLU A 248 -4.19 -7.77 -13.74
N PHE A 249 -4.51 -8.19 -14.96
CA PHE A 249 -3.66 -9.14 -15.68
C PHE A 249 -3.55 -8.82 -17.17
N GLU A 250 -2.39 -9.12 -17.71
CA GLU A 250 -2.13 -9.12 -19.15
C GLU A 250 -2.19 -10.54 -19.69
N TRP A 251 -2.64 -10.69 -20.93
CA TRP A 251 -2.53 -11.95 -21.68
C TRP A 251 -1.88 -11.72 -23.04
N LYS A 252 -1.10 -12.70 -23.46
CA LYS A 252 -0.49 -12.72 -24.78
C LYS A 252 -1.45 -13.38 -25.77
N LEU A 253 -1.72 -12.73 -26.89
CA LEU A 253 -2.52 -13.34 -27.95
C LEU A 253 -1.76 -14.52 -28.58
N PRO A 254 -2.43 -15.67 -28.85
CA PRO A 254 -1.79 -16.83 -29.45
C PRO A 254 -1.06 -16.46 -30.74
N ASN A 255 0.17 -16.96 -30.92
CA ASN A 255 0.99 -16.76 -32.13
C ASN A 255 1.32 -15.29 -32.47
N THR A 256 1.20 -14.35 -31.53
CA THR A 256 1.62 -12.95 -31.73
C THR A 256 2.57 -12.50 -30.63
N THR A 257 3.24 -11.35 -30.83
CA THR A 257 3.96 -10.63 -29.75
C THR A 257 3.04 -9.66 -29.00
N ILE A 258 1.78 -9.54 -29.42
CA ILE A 258 0.82 -8.58 -28.89
C ILE A 258 0.36 -9.07 -27.51
N ARG A 259 0.47 -8.16 -26.53
CA ARG A 259 -0.14 -8.31 -25.21
C ARG A 259 -1.39 -7.46 -25.16
N ARG A 260 -2.45 -8.00 -24.57
CA ARG A 260 -3.63 -7.26 -24.17
C ARG A 260 -3.69 -7.21 -22.66
N ASP A 261 -4.24 -6.12 -22.16
CA ASP A 261 -4.50 -5.90 -20.74
C ASP A 261 -6.01 -6.01 -20.50
N SER A 262 -6.38 -6.18 -19.25
CA SER A 262 -7.74 -6.27 -18.74
C SER A 262 -8.54 -4.96 -18.70
N ARG A 263 -7.91 -3.82 -18.96
CA ARG A 263 -8.54 -2.48 -18.94
C ARG A 263 -9.58 -2.26 -20.04
N CYS A 264 -10.74 -1.72 -19.68
CA CYS A 264 -11.84 -1.39 -20.59
C CYS A 264 -11.55 -0.19 -21.50
N GLU A 265 -10.74 0.77 -21.03
CA GLU A 265 -10.45 2.02 -21.75
C GLU A 265 -9.42 1.88 -22.88
N LEU A 266 -8.69 0.76 -22.91
CA LEU A 266 -7.68 0.53 -23.94
C LEU A 266 -8.32 0.20 -25.29
N GLU A 267 -7.83 0.88 -26.32
CA GLU A 267 -8.22 0.63 -27.71
C GLU A 267 -7.92 -0.83 -28.07
N GLY A 268 -8.94 -1.56 -28.55
CA GLY A 268 -8.87 -2.99 -28.86
C GLY A 268 -9.36 -3.93 -27.74
N ASN A 269 -9.68 -3.42 -26.55
CA ASN A 269 -10.38 -4.17 -25.50
C ASN A 269 -11.90 -3.98 -25.52
N ASN A 270 -12.38 -2.93 -26.19
CA ASN A 270 -13.78 -2.80 -26.55
C ASN A 270 -14.11 -3.74 -27.72
N ARG A 271 -15.33 -4.29 -27.73
CA ARG A 271 -15.84 -4.99 -28.91
C ARG A 271 -15.81 -4.00 -30.07
N GLU A 272 -14.98 -4.29 -31.08
CA GLU A 272 -15.11 -3.65 -32.38
C GLU A 272 -16.50 -4.00 -32.95
N GLY A 273 -17.50 -3.17 -32.68
CA GLY A 273 -18.74 -3.11 -33.46
C GLY A 273 -19.75 -4.25 -33.36
N GLU A 274 -19.96 -4.88 -32.19
CA GLU A 274 -21.18 -5.68 -31.98
C GLU A 274 -21.83 -5.38 -30.62
N ASP A 275 -22.75 -4.40 -30.64
CA ASP A 275 -23.89 -4.38 -29.73
C ASP A 275 -24.64 -5.72 -29.87
N ILE A 276 -24.43 -6.63 -28.94
CA ILE A 276 -25.38 -7.73 -28.71
C ILE A 276 -26.31 -7.25 -27.60
N LEU A 277 -27.28 -6.43 -28.00
CA LEU A 277 -28.57 -6.30 -27.33
C LEU A 277 -29.41 -7.53 -27.69
N GLU A 278 -29.26 -8.61 -26.94
CA GLU A 278 -30.26 -9.68 -26.74
C GLU A 278 -29.92 -10.31 -25.38
N VAL A 279 -30.73 -10.30 -24.30
CA VAL A 279 -32.18 -10.11 -24.06
C VAL A 279 -32.33 -9.36 -22.73
#